data_AF-A0A974AGJ6-F1
#
_entry.id   AF-A0A974AGJ6-F1
#
_cell.length_a   1.000
_cell.length_b   1.000
_cell.length_c   1.000
_cell.angle_alpha   90.00
_cell.angle_beta   90.00
_cell.angle_gamma   90.00
#
_symmetry.space_group_name_H-M   'P 1'
#
loop_
_entity.id
_entity.type
_entity.pdbx_description
1 polymer ?
#
loop_
_entity_poly.entity_id
_entity_poly.type
_entity_poly.pdbx_seq_one_letter_code
_entity_poly.pdbx_strand_id
1 'polypeptide(L)'
;MALRPEDLPCDPAALAEMVLAFEGENDDLRAEIATLKSLIFGARSERSAIVCAEQIAFDLEPTAGSQLPANDDKPDAPRPKRRKARRNIGALPAHLPRIERVIEPASTRCPCCTGQMHRIGEESSEALDRVAACAPHDPSKIRLPLL
;
A
#
# COMPACT_ATOMS: atom_id res chain seq x y z
N MET A 1 13.61 -31.10 -12.68
CA MET A 1 13.81 -32.50 -13.10
C MET A 1 14.97 -33.02 -12.27
N ALA A 2 14.77 -34.06 -11.45
CA ALA A 2 15.84 -34.54 -10.57
C ALA A 2 16.84 -35.37 -11.37
N LEU A 3 18.12 -34.99 -11.32
CA LEU A 3 19.21 -35.81 -11.87
C LEU A 3 19.24 -37.14 -11.12
N ARG A 4 19.27 -38.26 -11.84
CA ARG A 4 19.42 -39.59 -11.25
C ARG A 4 20.91 -39.97 -11.25
N PRO A 5 21.36 -40.78 -10.29
CA PRO A 5 22.76 -41.17 -10.19
C PRO A 5 23.28 -41.94 -11.42
N GLU A 6 22.38 -42.61 -12.15
CA GLU A 6 22.68 -43.34 -13.39
C GLU A 6 23.06 -42.40 -14.57
N ASP A 7 22.67 -41.13 -14.52
CA ASP A 7 22.88 -40.15 -15.59
C ASP A 7 24.20 -39.36 -15.41
N LEU A 8 24.97 -39.65 -14.36
CA LEU A 8 26.21 -38.94 -14.03
C LEU A 8 27.41 -39.54 -14.77
N PRO A 9 28.35 -38.71 -15.25
CA PRO A 9 29.62 -39.20 -15.76
C PRO A 9 30.40 -39.98 -14.69
N CYS A 10 31.03 -41.09 -15.07
CA CYS A 10 31.93 -41.84 -14.19
C CYS A 10 33.34 -41.24 -14.08
N ASP A 11 33.66 -40.24 -14.91
CA ASP A 11 34.95 -39.56 -14.90
C ASP A 11 34.95 -38.40 -13.87
N PRO A 12 35.90 -38.36 -12.92
CA PRO A 12 35.95 -37.31 -11.90
C PRO A 12 36.20 -35.91 -12.48
N ALA A 13 36.87 -35.78 -13.63
CA ALA A 13 37.10 -34.47 -14.25
C ALA A 13 35.79 -33.91 -14.84
N ALA A 14 35.04 -34.74 -15.60
CA ALA A 14 33.72 -34.36 -16.11
C ALA A 14 32.71 -34.02 -14.99
N LEU A 15 32.75 -34.73 -13.86
CA LEU A 15 31.92 -34.40 -12.69
C LEU A 15 32.27 -33.04 -12.08
N ALA A 16 33.56 -32.70 -11.98
CA ALA A 16 33.99 -31.42 -11.45
C ALA A 16 33.51 -30.24 -12.32
N GLU A 17 33.53 -30.39 -13.65
CA GLU A 17 33.00 -29.37 -14.57
C GLU A 17 31.49 -29.17 -14.40
N MET A 18 30.72 -30.26 -14.27
CA MET A 18 29.28 -30.16 -14.03
C MET A 18 28.94 -29.48 -12.69
N VAL A 19 29.70 -29.78 -11.63
CA VAL A 19 29.50 -29.16 -10.32
C VAL A 19 29.75 -27.65 -10.39
N LEU A 20 30.83 -27.22 -11.04
CA LEU A 20 31.13 -25.80 -11.24
C LEU A 20 30.05 -25.09 -12.06
N ALA A 21 29.52 -25.73 -13.10
CA ALA A 21 28.40 -25.20 -13.87
C ALA A 21 27.13 -25.03 -13.00
N PHE A 22 26.77 -26.04 -12.21
CA PHE A 22 25.62 -25.96 -11.32
C PHE A 22 25.81 -24.97 -10.16
N GLU A 23 27.02 -24.78 -9.65
CA GLU A 23 27.30 -23.75 -8.66
C GLU A 23 27.06 -22.36 -9.25
N GLY A 24 27.52 -22.10 -10.48
CA GLY A 24 27.25 -20.84 -11.19
C GLY A 24 25.74 -20.59 -11.40
N GLU A 25 25.02 -21.60 -11.91
CA GLU A 25 23.56 -21.49 -12.08
C GLU A 25 22.83 -21.25 -10.74
N ASN A 26 23.28 -21.89 -9.65
CA ASN A 26 22.70 -21.66 -8.33
C ASN A 26 22.95 -20.25 -7.81
N ASP A 27 24.13 -19.68 -8.05
CA ASP A 27 24.45 -18.31 -7.66
C ASP A 27 23.60 -17.30 -8.45
N ASP A 28 23.42 -17.50 -9.75
CA ASP A 28 22.55 -16.68 -10.60
C ASP A 28 21.09 -16.74 -10.12
N LEU A 29 20.56 -17.94 -9.90
CA LEU A 29 19.19 -18.13 -9.40
C LEU A 29 18.99 -17.52 -8.00
N ARG A 30 20.00 -17.64 -7.12
CA ARG A 30 19.96 -17.02 -5.79
C ARG A 30 19.97 -15.49 -5.88
N ALA A 31 20.75 -14.92 -6.79
CA ALA A 31 20.77 -13.49 -7.05
C ALA A 31 19.40 -13.00 -7.55
N GLU A 32 18.79 -13.70 -8.51
CA GLU A 32 17.45 -13.38 -9.02
C GLU A 32 16.37 -13.51 -7.92
N ILE A 33 16.42 -14.54 -7.09
CA ILE A 33 15.49 -14.67 -5.96
C ILE A 33 15.69 -13.53 -4.96
N ALA A 34 16.93 -13.10 -4.72
CA ALA A 34 17.21 -11.99 -3.83
C ALA A 34 16.66 -10.65 -4.37
N THR A 35 16.78 -10.39 -5.67
CA THR A 35 16.20 -9.20 -6.31
C THR A 35 14.67 -9.24 -6.31
N LEU A 36 14.05 -10.37 -6.62
CA LEU A 36 12.59 -10.51 -6.55
C LEU A 36 12.09 -10.33 -5.12
N LYS A 37 12.78 -10.89 -4.13
CA LYS A 37 12.42 -10.72 -2.72
C LYS A 37 12.58 -9.28 -2.26
N SER A 38 13.60 -8.55 -2.72
CA SER A 38 13.75 -7.13 -2.39
C SER A 38 12.69 -6.27 -3.10
N LEU A 39 12.26 -6.62 -4.31
CA LEU A 39 11.18 -5.91 -5.00
C LEU A 39 9.81 -6.15 -4.33
N ILE A 40 9.51 -7.38 -3.92
CA ILE A 40 8.20 -7.75 -3.34
C ILE A 40 8.13 -7.39 -1.85
N PHE A 41 9.19 -7.69 -1.11
CA PHE A 41 9.25 -7.63 0.35
C PHE A 41 10.31 -6.69 0.89
N GLY A 42 11.08 -6.00 0.03
CA GLY A 42 12.02 -4.99 0.48
C GLY A 42 11.33 -3.84 1.20
N ALA A 43 12.12 -2.87 1.65
CA ALA A 43 11.62 -1.76 2.45
C ALA A 43 10.43 -1.11 1.74
N ARG A 44 9.21 -1.35 2.26
CA ARG A 44 7.95 -0.71 1.84
C ARG A 44 7.99 0.82 2.04
N SER A 45 9.15 1.40 2.37
CA SER A 45 9.32 2.81 2.69
C SER A 45 8.95 3.69 1.51
N GLU A 46 8.98 3.16 0.28
CA GLU A 46 8.47 3.91 -0.86
C GLU A 46 7.85 2.98 -1.92
N ARG A 47 6.51 2.98 -2.04
CA ARG A 47 5.88 2.78 -3.36
C ARG A 47 6.19 4.00 -4.25
N SER A 48 7.46 4.37 -4.39
CA SER A 48 7.97 5.41 -5.30
C SER A 48 8.72 4.80 -6.49
N ALA A 49 8.97 3.49 -6.53
CA ALA A 49 9.60 2.89 -7.72
C ALA A 49 8.65 2.83 -8.94
N ILE A 50 7.35 3.02 -8.73
CA ILE A 50 6.40 3.43 -9.78
C ILE A 50 5.99 4.87 -9.48
N VAL A 51 6.95 5.79 -9.43
CA VAL A 51 6.63 7.19 -9.69
C VAL A 51 6.18 7.19 -11.16
N CYS A 52 4.87 7.18 -11.39
CA CYS A 52 4.32 7.56 -12.68
C CYS A 52 5.00 8.88 -13.06
N ALA A 53 5.64 8.97 -14.22
CA ALA A 53 6.26 10.21 -14.67
C ALA A 53 5.26 11.40 -14.62
N GLU A 54 3.96 11.11 -14.75
CA GLU A 54 2.86 12.05 -14.57
C GLU A 54 2.71 12.61 -13.14
N GLN A 55 3.06 11.85 -12.09
CA GLN A 55 3.02 12.33 -10.71
C GLN A 55 4.16 13.32 -10.39
N ILE A 56 5.29 13.24 -11.10
CA ILE A 56 6.39 14.22 -10.98
C ILE A 56 5.95 15.60 -11.46
N ALA A 57 5.09 15.65 -12.48
CA ALA A 57 4.57 16.90 -13.03
C ALA A 57 3.57 17.61 -12.10
N PHE A 58 3.03 16.92 -11.08
CA PHE A 58 2.14 17.50 -10.08
C PHE A 58 2.88 18.02 -8.83
N ASP A 59 4.20 17.81 -8.73
CA ASP A 59 4.99 18.35 -7.63
C ASP A 59 5.29 19.82 -7.89
N LEU A 60 4.49 20.70 -7.29
CA LEU A 60 4.52 22.17 -7.50
C LEU A 60 5.60 22.90 -6.69
N GLU A 61 6.51 22.18 -6.03
CA GLU A 61 7.62 22.76 -5.27
C GLU A 61 8.95 22.20 -5.79
N PRO A 62 9.94 23.04 -6.15
CA PRO A 62 11.28 22.57 -6.41
C PRO A 62 11.90 22.17 -5.06
N THR A 63 11.80 20.89 -4.70
CA THR A 63 12.48 20.36 -3.51
C THR A 63 13.99 20.49 -3.72
N ALA A 64 14.54 21.61 -3.27
CA ALA A 64 15.97 21.82 -3.16
C ALA A 64 16.52 20.83 -2.12
N GLY A 65 17.38 19.93 -2.59
CA GLY A 65 18.25 19.13 -1.75
C GLY A 65 17.70 17.76 -1.39
N SER A 66 18.34 16.74 -1.95
CA SER A 66 18.39 15.40 -1.37
C SER A 66 18.69 15.54 0.13
N GLN A 67 17.68 15.28 0.96
CA GLN A 67 17.92 15.15 2.39
C GLN A 67 18.67 13.83 2.59
N LEU A 68 19.89 13.92 3.11
CA LEU A 68 20.65 12.75 3.54
C LEU A 68 19.78 11.92 4.51
N PRO A 69 19.80 10.58 4.41
CA PRO A 69 19.04 9.74 5.33
C PRO A 69 19.52 10.04 6.76
N ALA A 70 18.61 10.53 7.60
CA ALA A 70 18.87 10.85 9.00
C ALA A 70 18.99 9.59 9.88
N ASN A 71 19.50 8.48 9.35
CA ASN A 71 19.78 7.28 10.12
C ASN A 71 21.17 7.38 10.77
N ASP A 72 21.34 8.38 11.62
CA ASP A 72 22.40 8.38 12.63
C ASP A 72 21.92 7.46 13.76
N ASP A 73 22.24 6.16 13.65
CA ASP A 73 22.15 5.19 14.75
C ASP A 73 23.20 5.52 15.82
N LYS A 74 23.01 6.64 16.53
CA LYS A 74 23.75 6.95 17.75
C LYS A 74 23.06 6.26 18.93
N PRO A 75 23.81 5.62 19.86
CA PRO A 75 23.22 4.93 20.99
C PRO A 75 22.35 5.88 21.82
N ASP A 76 21.14 5.39 22.13
CA ASP A 76 20.01 6.06 22.74
C ASP A 76 20.41 6.93 23.95
N ALA A 77 20.48 8.25 23.75
CA ALA A 77 20.32 9.18 24.86
C ALA A 77 18.86 9.08 25.34
N PRO A 78 18.58 9.07 26.65
CA PRO A 78 17.22 8.94 27.16
C PRO A 78 16.38 10.14 26.71
N ARG A 79 15.59 9.91 25.64
CA ARG A 79 14.70 10.92 25.08
C ARG A 79 13.58 11.17 26.10
N PRO A 80 13.25 12.44 26.42
CA PRO A 80 12.13 12.74 27.30
C PRO A 80 10.86 12.12 26.71
N LYS A 81 10.06 11.42 27.54
CA LYS A 81 8.78 10.83 27.12
C LYS A 81 7.93 11.92 26.48
N ARG A 82 7.85 11.90 25.14
CA ARG A 82 6.95 12.78 24.38
C ARG A 82 5.54 12.58 24.92
N ARG A 83 4.89 13.67 25.35
CA ARG A 83 3.46 13.65 25.68
C ARG A 83 2.71 13.08 24.48
N LYS A 84 1.86 12.07 24.72
CA LYS A 84 0.97 11.52 23.69
C LYS A 84 0.21 12.69 23.07
N ALA A 85 0.34 12.86 21.76
CA ALA A 85 -0.38 13.88 21.04
C ALA A 85 -1.88 13.63 21.22
N ARG A 86 -2.60 14.60 21.82
CA ARG A 86 -4.06 14.61 21.89
C ARG A 86 -4.61 14.95 20.50
N ARG A 87 -4.40 14.06 19.54
CA ARG A 87 -5.00 14.16 18.21
C ARG A 87 -6.32 13.39 18.28
N ASN A 88 -7.44 14.05 17.97
CA ASN A 88 -8.69 13.35 17.66
C ASN A 88 -8.43 12.59 16.35
N ILE A 89 -8.06 11.32 16.45
CA ILE A 89 -7.93 10.42 15.31
C ILE A 89 -9.36 10.08 14.88
N GLY A 90 -9.91 10.86 13.95
CA GLY A 90 -11.10 10.48 13.16
C GLY A 90 -12.47 10.62 13.81
N ALA A 91 -12.61 10.82 15.12
CA ALA A 91 -13.93 10.95 15.74
C ALA A 91 -14.51 12.36 15.59
N LEU A 92 -15.68 12.48 14.95
CA LEU A 92 -16.37 13.75 14.82
C LEU A 92 -17.12 14.12 16.10
N PRO A 93 -17.17 15.42 16.47
CA PRO A 93 -17.88 15.85 17.66
C PRO A 93 -19.34 15.38 17.72
N ALA A 94 -19.80 14.96 18.91
CA ALA A 94 -21.14 14.39 19.12
C ALA A 94 -22.31 15.36 18.87
N HIS A 95 -22.05 16.67 18.89
CA HIS A 95 -23.09 17.69 18.67
C HIS A 95 -23.39 17.94 17.18
N LEU A 96 -22.57 17.40 16.27
CA LEU A 96 -22.82 17.52 14.84
C LEU A 96 -23.96 16.58 14.45
N PRO A 97 -24.90 17.02 13.59
CA PRO A 97 -25.96 16.16 13.12
C PRO A 97 -25.34 14.96 12.37
N ARG A 98 -25.70 13.75 12.80
CA ARG A 98 -25.24 12.50 12.18
C ARG A 98 -26.30 12.03 11.19
N ILE A 99 -25.89 11.72 9.97
CA ILE A 99 -26.73 11.06 8.95
C ILE A 99 -26.10 9.69 8.70
N GLU A 100 -26.75 8.63 9.16
CA GLU A 100 -26.28 7.26 8.97
C GLU A 100 -26.61 6.78 7.55
N ARG A 101 -25.61 6.32 6.82
CA ARG A 101 -25.77 5.68 5.51
C ARG A 101 -25.23 4.26 5.59
N VAL A 102 -26.13 3.29 5.53
CA VAL A 102 -25.77 1.87 5.53
C VAL A 102 -25.58 1.41 4.08
N ILE A 103 -24.39 0.91 3.75
CA ILE A 103 -24.08 0.34 2.45
C ILE A 103 -24.09 -1.19 2.59
N GLU A 104 -25.14 -1.82 2.09
CA GLU A 104 -25.25 -3.29 2.06
C GLU A 104 -24.91 -3.84 0.66
N PRO A 105 -24.38 -5.07 0.57
CA PRO A 105 -24.16 -5.73 -0.71
C PRO A 105 -25.50 -5.98 -1.44
N ALA A 106 -25.46 -6.02 -2.78
CA ALA A 106 -26.65 -6.24 -3.60
C ALA A 106 -27.37 -7.57 -3.32
N SER A 107 -26.67 -8.57 -2.79
CA SER A 107 -27.27 -9.82 -2.34
C SER A 107 -26.59 -10.35 -1.09
N THR A 108 -27.39 -10.86 -0.16
CA THR A 108 -26.94 -11.52 1.09
C THR A 108 -26.96 -13.05 0.97
N ARG A 109 -26.98 -13.57 -0.27
CA ARG A 109 -27.01 -15.00 -0.57
C ARG A 109 -25.69 -15.43 -1.21
N CYS A 110 -25.13 -16.57 -0.79
CA CYS A 110 -23.93 -17.10 -1.45
C CYS A 110 -24.24 -17.42 -2.92
N PRO A 111 -23.44 -16.95 -3.89
CA PRO A 111 -23.58 -17.36 -5.29
C PRO A 111 -23.34 -18.86 -5.50
N CYS A 112 -22.68 -19.52 -4.54
CA CYS A 112 -22.29 -20.93 -4.57
C CYS A 112 -23.41 -21.91 -4.16
N CYS A 113 -24.16 -21.58 -3.11
CA CYS A 113 -25.07 -22.51 -2.44
C CYS A 113 -26.41 -21.88 -2.04
N THR A 114 -26.66 -20.63 -2.46
CA THR A 114 -27.84 -19.79 -2.14
C THR A 114 -28.16 -19.60 -0.66
N GLY A 115 -27.29 -20.09 0.23
CA GLY A 115 -27.39 -19.91 1.67
C GLY A 115 -27.21 -18.46 2.11
N GLN A 116 -27.76 -18.12 3.27
CA GLN A 116 -27.68 -16.79 3.84
C GLN A 116 -26.28 -16.51 4.39
N MET A 117 -25.68 -15.39 3.99
CA MET A 117 -24.33 -15.00 4.44
C MET A 117 -24.36 -14.43 5.86
N HIS A 118 -23.39 -14.81 6.68
CA HIS A 118 -23.20 -14.25 8.01
C HIS A 118 -22.42 -12.92 7.94
N ARG A 119 -22.78 -11.94 8.78
CA ARG A 119 -22.04 -10.67 8.86
C ARG A 119 -20.69 -10.89 9.56
N ILE A 120 -19.59 -10.56 8.91
CA ILE A 120 -18.24 -10.67 9.49
C ILE A 120 -17.63 -9.28 9.54
N GLY A 121 -17.58 -8.70 10.75
CA GLY A 121 -17.09 -7.35 10.94
C GLY A 121 -18.04 -6.27 10.43
N GLU A 122 -17.85 -5.06 10.94
CA GLU A 122 -18.53 -3.85 10.50
C GLU A 122 -17.47 -2.77 10.37
N GLU A 123 -17.45 -2.07 9.24
CA GLU A 123 -16.61 -0.90 9.02
C GLU A 123 -17.49 0.34 8.98
N SER A 124 -17.24 1.27 9.91
CA SER A 124 -17.93 2.56 9.99
C SER A 124 -16.94 3.70 9.83
N SER A 125 -17.33 4.70 9.04
CA SER A 125 -16.56 5.93 8.84
C SER A 125 -17.49 7.14 8.95
N GLU A 126 -17.00 8.21 9.57
CA GLU A 126 -17.73 9.46 9.73
C GLU A 126 -17.11 10.51 8.79
N ALA A 127 -17.95 11.22 8.01
CA ALA A 127 -17.52 12.28 7.08
C ALA A 127 -18.34 13.55 7.32
N LEU A 128 -17.69 14.73 7.19
CA LEU A 128 -18.37 16.02 7.19
C LEU A 128 -18.38 16.63 5.79
N ASP A 129 -19.59 16.88 5.29
CA ASP A 129 -19.78 17.66 4.07
C ASP A 129 -19.56 19.15 4.38
N ARG A 130 -18.49 19.72 3.80
CA ARG A 130 -18.24 21.17 3.85
C ARG A 130 -18.80 21.80 2.60
N VAL A 131 -19.89 22.56 2.74
CA VAL A 131 -20.42 23.39 1.65
C VAL A 131 -19.71 24.74 1.70
N ALA A 132 -19.13 25.18 0.58
CA ALA A 132 -18.60 26.53 0.48
C ALA A 132 -19.73 27.53 0.73
N ALA A 133 -19.46 28.60 1.47
CA ALA A 133 -20.42 29.68 1.62
C ALA A 133 -20.66 30.31 0.25
N CYS A 134 -21.72 29.89 -0.45
CA CYS A 134 -22.20 30.63 -1.61
C CYS A 134 -22.59 32.02 -1.10
N ALA A 135 -21.99 33.05 -1.70
CA ALA A 135 -22.44 34.44 -1.55
C ALA A 135 -23.97 34.50 -1.68
N PRO A 136 -24.66 35.39 -0.96
CA PRO A 136 -26.12 35.39 -0.86
C PRO A 136 -26.75 35.26 -2.24
N HIS A 137 -27.43 34.13 -2.46
CA HIS A 137 -28.23 33.90 -3.65
C HIS A 137 -29.37 34.92 -3.64
N ASP A 138 -29.31 35.87 -4.58
CA ASP A 138 -30.38 36.81 -4.84
C ASP A 138 -31.60 36.02 -5.38
N PRO A 139 -32.71 35.93 -4.62
CA PRO A 139 -33.85 35.07 -4.97
C PRO A 139 -34.57 35.51 -6.26
N SER A 140 -34.23 36.69 -6.80
CA SER A 140 -34.77 37.26 -8.03
C SER A 140 -34.26 36.60 -9.33
N LYS A 141 -33.21 35.75 -9.27
CA LYS A 141 -32.57 35.14 -10.45
C LYS A 141 -32.90 33.66 -10.69
N ILE A 142 -33.79 33.07 -9.88
CA ILE A 142 -34.26 31.70 -10.11
C ILE A 142 -35.21 31.71 -11.32
N ARG A 143 -34.66 31.52 -12.52
CA ARG A 143 -35.45 31.11 -13.68
C ARG A 143 -35.89 29.67 -13.45
N LEU A 144 -37.15 29.48 -13.06
CA LEU A 144 -37.84 28.20 -13.17
C LEU A 144 -37.77 27.74 -14.63
N PRO A 145 -37.39 26.49 -14.93
CA PRO A 145 -37.59 25.94 -16.25
C PRO A 145 -39.09 25.85 -16.51
N LEU A 146 -39.56 26.49 -17.58
CA LEU A 146 -40.88 26.25 -18.12
C LEU A 146 -40.86 24.87 -18.78
N LEU A 147 -41.63 23.95 -18.19
CA LEU A 147 -42.11 22.64 -18.67
C LEU A 147 -41.04 21.61 -19.08
#